data_AF-A0A0G1FLF1-F1
#
_entry.id   AF-A0A0G1FLF1-F1
#
_cell.length_a   1.000
_cell.length_b   1.000
_cell.length_c   1.000
_cell.angle_alpha   90.00
_cell.angle_beta   90.00
_cell.angle_gamma   90.00
#
_symmetry.space_group_name_H-M   'P 1'
#
loop_
_entity.id
_entity.type
_entity.pdbx_description
1 polymer ?
#
loop_
_entity_poly.entity_id
_entity_poly.type
_entity_poly.pdbx_seq_one_letter_code
_entity_poly.pdbx_strand_id
1 'polypeptide(L)'
;MRVRIAGALAEARCSHTMFAVIKTGGKQYLVSPSDKIRIEKLAGEPGSKIIFDKVLLTADDTKTAIGNPYLSGVVVEGEILKQARDRKKIVFKYHSKTRYRKTKGHRQYFTEVKITKI
;
A
#
# COMPACT_ATOMS: atom_id res chain seq x y z
N MET A 1 24.60 -38.61 28.99
CA MET A 1 23.83 -37.64 29.81
C MET A 1 23.88 -36.28 29.13
N ARG A 2 22.84 -35.96 28.34
CA ARG A 2 22.24 -34.63 28.08
C ARG A 2 23.15 -33.38 28.09
N VAL A 3 23.52 -32.86 26.91
CA VAL A 3 23.65 -31.40 26.68
C VAL A 3 23.19 -31.07 25.26
N ARG A 4 21.88 -30.86 25.11
CA ARG A 4 21.23 -29.62 24.63
C ARG A 4 21.64 -29.17 23.23
N ILE A 5 20.75 -29.51 22.31
CA ILE A 5 20.43 -28.86 21.04
C ILE A 5 20.59 -27.33 21.18
N ALA A 6 21.60 -26.77 20.51
CA ALA A 6 21.66 -25.34 20.24
C ALA A 6 20.68 -25.06 19.09
N GLY A 7 19.41 -24.91 19.45
CA GLY A 7 18.38 -24.41 18.56
C GLY A 7 18.64 -22.93 18.31
N ALA A 8 19.39 -22.62 17.26
CA ALA A 8 19.42 -21.30 16.67
C ALA A 8 18.13 -21.10 15.85
N LEU A 9 17.03 -20.81 16.56
CA LEU A 9 15.87 -20.20 15.93
C LEU A 9 16.24 -18.74 15.68
N ALA A 10 16.48 -18.44 14.41
CA ALA A 10 16.62 -17.09 13.91
C ALA A 10 15.36 -16.30 14.29
N GLU A 11 15.50 -15.42 15.27
CA GLU A 11 14.57 -14.33 15.52
C GLU A 11 14.50 -13.49 14.24
N ALA A 12 13.45 -13.71 13.46
CA ALA A 12 13.05 -12.76 12.44
C ALA A 12 12.81 -11.44 13.17
N ARG A 13 13.75 -10.49 13.04
CA ARG A 13 13.64 -9.12 13.51
C ARG A 13 12.43 -8.46 12.84
N CYS A 14 11.25 -8.60 13.43
CA CYS A 14 10.10 -7.78 13.12
C CYS A 14 10.12 -6.59 14.08
N SER A 15 10.94 -5.57 13.77
CA SER A 15 11.06 -4.35 14.57
C SER A 15 10.20 -3.23 14.00
N HIS A 16 8.94 -3.50 13.65
CA HIS A 16 7.93 -2.46 13.44
C HIS A 16 6.58 -2.93 13.95
N THR A 17 6.46 -2.82 15.26
CA THR A 17 5.27 -2.90 16.10
C THR A 17 4.10 -2.00 15.67
N MET A 18 4.38 -0.89 14.99
CA MET A 18 3.42 0.19 14.73
C MET A 18 2.96 0.19 13.27
N PHE A 19 1.66 -0.02 13.03
CA PHE A 19 1.05 0.01 11.71
C PHE A 19 -0.28 0.77 11.68
N ALA A 20 -0.62 1.32 10.52
CA ALA A 20 -1.89 1.98 10.29
C ALA A 20 -2.60 1.43 9.05
N VAL A 21 -3.93 1.58 9.02
CA VAL A 21 -4.75 1.29 7.85
C VAL A 21 -5.29 2.61 7.30
N ILE A 22 -4.79 3.00 6.14
CA ILE A 22 -5.22 4.22 5.44
C ILE A 22 -6.27 3.90 4.38
N LYS A 23 -7.21 4.82 4.15
CA LYS A 23 -8.19 4.73 3.06
C LYS A 23 -7.91 5.78 1.99
N THR A 24 -7.48 5.33 0.82
CA THR A 24 -7.13 6.18 -0.31
C THR A 24 -7.64 5.61 -1.63
N GLY A 25 -8.20 6.46 -2.50
CA GLY A 25 -8.79 6.01 -3.77
C GLY A 25 -9.91 4.96 -3.61
N GLY A 26 -10.60 4.95 -2.47
CA GLY A 26 -11.62 3.95 -2.15
C GLY A 26 -11.09 2.59 -1.68
N LYS A 27 -9.77 2.38 -1.66
CA LYS A 27 -9.12 1.15 -1.16
C LYS A 27 -8.51 1.37 0.22
N GLN A 28 -8.31 0.29 0.95
CA GLN A 28 -7.62 0.29 2.24
C GLN A 28 -6.22 -0.29 2.08
N TYR A 29 -5.23 0.34 2.70
CA TYR A 29 -3.83 -0.09 2.65
C TYR A 29 -3.29 -0.23 4.06
N LEU A 30 -2.68 -1.37 4.34
CA LEU A 30 -1.85 -1.57 5.53
C LEU A 30 -0.51 -0.87 5.29
N VAL A 31 -0.12 0.00 6.21
CA VAL A 31 1.13 0.75 6.13
C VAL A 31 1.90 0.66 7.43
N SER A 32 3.21 0.48 7.29
CA SER A 32 4.20 0.60 8.36
C SER A 32 5.12 1.79 8.00
N PRO A 33 5.82 2.39 8.98
CA PRO A 33 6.77 3.46 8.66
C PRO A 33 7.84 2.94 7.69
N SER A 34 8.24 3.80 6.74
CA SER A 34 9.17 3.51 5.64
C SER A 34 8.67 2.62 4.49
N ASP A 35 7.44 2.10 4.57
CA ASP A 35 6.86 1.29 3.49
C ASP A 35 6.67 2.08 2.20
N LYS A 36 6.79 1.39 1.07
CA LYS A 36 6.49 1.90 -0.27
C LYS A 36 5.19 1.30 -0.77
N ILE A 37 4.18 2.14 -0.97
CA ILE A 37 2.86 1.72 -1.42
C ILE A 37 2.54 2.29 -2.81
N ARG A 38 1.84 1.49 -3.62
CA ARG A 38 1.32 1.90 -4.93
C ARG A 38 -0.17 2.23 -4.79
N ILE A 39 -0.49 3.51 -4.84
CA ILE A 39 -1.86 4.03 -4.75
C ILE A 39 -2.35 4.42 -6.14
N GLU A 40 -3.67 4.61 -6.26
CA GLU A 40 -4.28 5.28 -7.40
C GLU A 40 -3.69 6.69 -7.63
N LYS A 41 -3.93 7.24 -8.82
CA LYS A 41 -3.36 8.53 -9.21
C LYS A 41 -3.81 9.64 -8.25
N LEU A 42 -2.86 10.27 -7.58
CA LEU A 42 -3.05 11.46 -6.76
C LEU A 42 -2.51 12.71 -7.50
N ALA A 43 -3.04 13.88 -7.18
CA ALA A 43 -2.51 15.15 -7.67
C ALA A 43 -1.24 15.50 -6.88
N GLY A 44 -0.16 15.87 -7.58
CA GLY A 44 1.13 16.23 -6.99
C GLY A 44 2.30 15.88 -7.89
N GLU A 45 3.48 16.39 -7.58
CA GLU A 45 4.73 16.09 -8.29
C GLU A 45 5.59 15.08 -7.50
N PRO A 46 6.48 14.31 -8.14
CA PRO A 46 7.46 13.50 -7.42
C PRO A 46 8.28 14.38 -6.46
N GLY A 47 8.37 13.98 -5.20
CA GLY A 47 8.98 14.74 -4.09
C GLY A 47 7.99 15.56 -3.25
N SER A 48 6.72 15.66 -3.67
CA SER A 48 5.70 16.33 -2.87
C SER A 48 5.32 15.50 -1.63
N LYS A 49 5.10 16.18 -0.50
CA LYS A 49 4.51 15.57 0.70
C LYS A 49 3.00 15.44 0.53
N ILE A 50 2.46 14.27 0.88
CA ILE A 50 1.03 14.00 0.93
C ILE A 50 0.65 13.70 2.38
N ILE A 51 -0.43 14.32 2.80
CA ILE A 51 -1.06 14.13 4.10
C ILE A 51 -2.30 13.26 3.87
N PHE A 52 -2.43 12.16 4.63
CA PHE A 52 -3.60 11.28 4.60
C PHE A 52 -4.41 11.45 5.87
N ASP A 53 -5.56 12.14 5.77
CA ASP A 53 -6.48 12.38 6.90
C ASP A 53 -7.40 11.17 7.18
N LYS A 54 -7.53 10.26 6.21
CA LYS A 54 -8.46 9.11 6.27
C LYS A 54 -7.77 7.88 6.84
N VAL A 55 -7.55 7.88 8.14
CA VAL A 55 -7.00 6.75 8.89
C VAL A 55 -8.14 6.00 9.59
N LEU A 56 -8.21 4.69 9.36
CA LEU A 56 -9.25 3.81 9.93
C LEU A 56 -8.80 3.16 11.24
N LEU A 57 -7.54 2.78 11.30
CA LEU A 57 -6.97 2.01 12.39
C LEU A 57 -5.50 2.38 12.56
N THR A 58 -5.07 2.50 13.81
CA THR A 58 -3.65 2.54 14.19
C THR A 58 -3.46 1.51 15.29
N ALA A 59 -2.44 0.67 15.16
CA ALA A 59 -2.12 -0.36 16.13
C ALA A 59 -0.64 -0.29 16.50
N ASP A 60 -0.40 -0.38 17.81
CA ASP A 60 0.88 -0.65 18.45
C ASP A 60 0.78 -2.01 19.17
N ASP A 61 1.91 -2.57 19.62
CA ASP A 61 2.02 -3.90 20.26
C ASP A 61 1.06 -4.08 21.45
N THR A 62 0.62 -2.98 22.05
CA THR A 62 -0.19 -2.96 23.27
C THR A 62 -1.55 -2.31 23.10
N LYS A 63 -1.78 -1.52 22.04
CA LYS A 63 -2.99 -0.71 21.89
C LYS A 63 -3.41 -0.61 20.43
N THR A 64 -4.66 -0.97 20.17
CA THR A 64 -5.30 -0.80 18.86
C THR A 64 -6.39 0.26 18.99
N ALA A 65 -6.25 1.37 18.28
CA ALA A 65 -7.29 2.37 18.12
C ALA A 65 -8.07 2.06 16.84
N ILE A 66 -9.37 1.81 16.96
CA ILE A 66 -10.28 1.58 15.83
C ILE A 66 -11.22 2.76 15.74
N GLY A 67 -11.22 3.44 14.59
CA GLY A 67 -12.13 4.55 14.33
C GLY A 67 -13.52 4.07 13.94
N ASN A 68 -14.53 4.85 14.31
CA ASN A 68 -15.91 4.65 13.88
C ASN A 68 -16.47 6.02 13.46
N PRO A 69 -16.28 6.55 12.23
CA PRO A 69 -15.80 5.97 10.96
C PRO A 69 -14.34 6.30 10.54
N TYR A 70 -13.67 7.25 11.21
CA TYR A 70 -12.25 7.59 11.05
C TYR A 70 -11.66 7.95 12.42
N LEU A 71 -10.35 7.82 12.61
CA LEU A 71 -9.67 8.31 13.81
C LEU A 71 -9.43 9.81 13.70
N SER A 72 -10.08 10.60 14.56
CA SER A 72 -9.90 12.05 14.61
C SER A 72 -8.54 12.40 15.25
N GLY A 73 -7.67 13.09 14.50
CA GLY A 73 -6.38 13.58 14.99
C GLY A 73 -5.17 12.70 14.68
N VAL A 74 -5.36 11.59 13.96
CA VAL A 74 -4.25 10.77 13.43
C VAL A 74 -4.06 11.09 11.97
N VAL A 75 -2.84 11.45 11.60
CA VAL A 75 -2.48 11.89 10.26
C VAL A 75 -1.27 11.09 9.81
N VAL A 76 -1.39 10.42 8.67
CA VAL A 76 -0.27 9.69 8.06
C VAL A 76 0.39 10.60 7.03
N GLU A 77 1.68 10.85 7.19
CA GLU A 77 2.48 11.62 6.24
C GLU A 77 3.25 10.67 5.31
N GLY A 78 3.25 10.99 4.01
CA GLY A 78 4.05 10.29 3.02
C GLY A 78 4.64 11.21 1.97
N GLU A 79 5.61 10.70 1.23
CA GLU A 79 6.30 11.39 0.14
C GLU A 79 6.05 10.66 -1.17
N ILE A 80 5.72 11.40 -2.24
CA ILE A 80 5.59 10.82 -3.58
C ILE A 80 6.98 10.49 -4.12
N LEU A 81 7.28 9.22 -4.33
CA LEU A 81 8.54 8.83 -4.99
C LEU A 81 8.44 8.98 -6.51
N LYS A 82 7.37 8.44 -7.10
CA LYS A 82 7.18 8.49 -8.56
C LYS A 82 5.73 8.37 -8.97
N GLN A 83 5.43 8.93 -10.13
CA GLN A 83 4.16 8.72 -10.82
C GLN A 83 4.44 8.02 -12.14
N ALA A 84 3.80 6.88 -12.36
CA ALA A 84 4.08 6.06 -13.52
C ALA A 84 2.81 5.36 -14.03
N ARG A 85 2.97 4.73 -15.19
CA ARG A 85 1.94 3.87 -15.78
C ARG A 85 2.34 2.43 -15.56
N ASP A 86 1.37 1.62 -15.16
CA ASP A 86 1.55 0.19 -15.01
C ASP A 86 1.78 -0.48 -16.37
N ARG A 87 2.23 -1.73 -16.34
CA ARG A 87 2.45 -2.53 -17.55
C ARG A 87 1.20 -2.54 -18.44
N LYS A 88 1.42 -2.55 -19.76
CA LYS A 88 0.32 -2.62 -20.73
C LYS A 88 -0.40 -3.96 -20.56
N LYS A 89 -1.66 -3.92 -20.13
CA LYS A 89 -2.55 -5.10 -20.17
C LYS A 89 -3.26 -5.09 -21.52
N ILE A 90 -3.11 -6.16 -22.29
CA ILE A 90 -3.73 -6.30 -23.61
C ILE A 90 -4.97 -7.19 -23.44
N VAL A 91 -6.13 -6.64 -23.80
CA VAL A 91 -7.40 -7.37 -23.84
C VAL A 91 -7.72 -7.65 -25.30
N PHE A 92 -7.76 -8.92 -25.66
CA PHE A 92 -8.14 -9.39 -26.99
C PHE A 92 -9.54 -9.99 -26.94
N LYS A 93 -10.46 -9.46 -27.76
CA LYS A 93 -11.80 -10.00 -27.95
C LYS A 93 -11.90 -10.61 -29.34
N TYR A 94 -12.34 -11.86 -29.41
CA TYR A 94 -12.53 -12.61 -30.65
C TYR A 94 -13.90 -13.28 -30.65
N HIS A 95 -14.61 -13.25 -31.78
CA HIS A 95 -15.80 -14.08 -32.00
C HIS A 95 -15.59 -14.95 -33.23
N SER A 96 -15.93 -16.23 -33.10
CA SER A 96 -15.77 -17.20 -34.17
C SER A 96 -16.74 -16.93 -35.32
N LYS A 97 -16.28 -17.15 -36.57
CA LYS A 97 -17.07 -17.06 -37.82
C LYS A 97 -17.73 -15.70 -38.12
N THR A 98 -17.50 -14.67 -37.31
CA THR A 98 -18.01 -13.30 -37.53
C THR A 98 -16.92 -12.32 -37.95
N ARG A 99 -15.69 -12.79 -38.20
CA ARG A 99 -14.47 -11.98 -38.49
C ARG A 99 -14.17 -10.93 -37.40
N TYR A 100 -14.82 -11.00 -36.25
CA TYR A 100 -14.67 -10.00 -35.20
C TYR A 100 -13.42 -10.31 -34.36
N ARG A 101 -12.43 -9.43 -34.46
CA ARG A 101 -11.22 -9.41 -33.63
C ARG A 101 -10.94 -7.96 -33.21
N LYS A 102 -10.85 -7.70 -31.91
CA LYS A 102 -10.48 -6.39 -31.35
C LYS A 102 -9.41 -6.56 -30.29
N THR A 103 -8.31 -5.84 -30.47
CA THR A 103 -7.22 -5.76 -29.49
C THR A 103 -7.25 -4.38 -28.85
N LYS A 104 -7.47 -4.30 -27.54
CA LYS A 104 -7.42 -3.04 -26.79
C LYS A 104 -6.32 -3.12 -25.73
N GLY A 105 -5.48 -2.08 -25.66
CA GLY A 105 -4.54 -1.92 -24.56
C GLY A 105 -5.14 -1.10 -23.42
N HIS A 106 -4.86 -1.49 -22.17
CA HIS A 106 -5.06 -0.66 -20.98
C HIS A 106 -3.75 -0.45 -20.25
N ARG A 107 -3.55 0.75 -19.70
CA ARG A 107 -2.43 1.11 -18.83
C ARG A 107 -2.98 1.96 -17.69
N GLN A 108 -2.91 1.43 -16.47
CA GLN A 108 -3.38 2.11 -15.28
C GLN A 108 -2.32 3.09 -14.78
N TYR A 109 -2.71 4.32 -14.45
CA TYR A 109 -1.82 5.26 -13.76
C TYR A 109 -1.75 4.91 -12.28
N PHE A 110 -0.56 5.00 -11.70
CA PHE A 110 -0.35 4.80 -10.27
C PHE A 110 0.67 5.81 -9.73
N THR A 111 0.55 6.10 -8.44
CA THR A 111 1.49 6.91 -7.68
C THR A 111 2.15 6.01 -6.65
N GLU A 112 3.48 5.99 -6.62
CA GLU A 112 4.25 5.31 -5.58
C GLU A 112 4.58 6.31 -4.48
N VAL A 113 4.16 5.99 -3.26
CA VAL A 113 4.31 6.83 -2.08
C VAL A 113 5.13 6.07 -1.05
N LYS A 114 6.08 6.74 -0.42
CA LYS A 114 6.79 6.25 0.75
C LYS A 114 6.18 6.85 2.00
N ILE A 115 5.86 6.04 2.99
CA ILE A 115 5.34 6.55 4.27
C ILE A 115 6.50 7.05 5.12
N THR A 116 6.42 8.31 5.55
CA THR A 116 7.45 8.95 6.39
C THR A 116 7.07 8.90 7.85
N LYS A 117 5.80 9.12 8.18
CA LYS A 117 5.32 9.17 9.58
C LYS A 117 3.90 8.63 9.69
N ILE A 118 3.65 7.89 10.77
CA ILE A 118 2.34 7.37 11.20
C ILE A 118 2.02 8.00 12.56
#